data_AF-A0A1B1S8R6-F1
#
_entry.id   AF-A0A1B1S8R6-F1
#
_cell.length_a   1.000
_cell.length_b   1.000
_cell.length_c   1.000
_cell.angle_alpha   90.00
_cell.angle_beta   90.00
_cell.angle_gamma   90.00
#
_symmetry.space_group_name_H-M   'P 1'
#
loop_
_entity.id
_entity.type
_entity.pdbx_description
1 polymer ?
#
loop_
_entity_poly.entity_id
_entity_poly.type
_entity_poly.pdbx_seq_one_letter_code
_entity_poly.pdbx_strand_id
1 'polypeptide(L)'
;MAPEQMCPDAKPSAVADIYSFGVVLDELASATGDRLLAQVAKQCVSHNPDKRPQSVAMIKLPGARQSAMETLTNLLSSKILTYILCGVCLVLAAAIVIMLNYNS
;
A
#
# COMPACT_ATOMS: atom_id res chain seq x y z
N MET A 1 6.85 -22.49 5.57
CA MET A 1 7.10 -23.60 4.62
C MET A 1 5.81 -24.37 4.43
N ALA A 2 5.49 -24.80 3.20
CA ALA A 2 4.22 -25.47 2.92
C ALA A 2 4.12 -26.83 3.61
N PRO A 3 2.94 -27.22 4.13
CA PRO A 3 2.77 -28.44 4.93
C PRO A 3 3.16 -29.70 4.14
N GLU A 4 2.86 -29.73 2.84
CA GLU A 4 3.23 -30.87 1.98
C GLU A 4 4.74 -31.00 1.73
N GLN A 5 5.54 -29.94 1.98
CA GLN A 5 7.00 -29.97 1.88
C GLN A 5 7.69 -30.53 3.14
N MET A 6 6.93 -30.85 4.19
CA MET A 6 7.48 -31.46 5.41
C MET A 6 7.74 -32.96 5.26
N CYS A 7 7.26 -33.57 4.17
CA CYS A 7 7.54 -34.96 3.84
C CYS A 7 8.94 -35.11 3.23
N PRO A 8 9.73 -36.14 3.60
CA PRO A 8 11.08 -36.34 3.08
C PRO A 8 11.14 -36.60 1.57
N ASP A 9 10.06 -37.13 0.98
CA ASP A 9 9.92 -37.34 -0.47
C ASP A 9 9.23 -36.17 -1.20
N ALA A 10 9.04 -35.04 -0.54
CA ALA A 10 8.32 -33.91 -1.13
C ALA A 10 9.10 -33.30 -2.29
N LYS A 11 8.43 -33.19 -3.44
CA LYS A 11 8.98 -32.52 -4.62
C LYS A 11 8.76 -31.01 -4.52
N PRO A 12 9.77 -30.18 -4.81
CA PRO A 12 9.59 -28.74 -4.94
C PRO A 12 8.53 -28.42 -6.01
N SER A 13 7.64 -27.48 -5.69
CA SER A 13 6.56 -27.06 -6.57
C SER A 13 6.29 -25.56 -6.40
N ALA A 14 5.95 -24.88 -7.49
CA ALA A 14 5.56 -23.48 -7.46
C ALA A 14 4.39 -23.21 -6.49
N VAL A 15 3.52 -24.20 -6.26
CA VAL A 15 2.38 -24.10 -5.33
C VAL A 15 2.84 -24.07 -3.86
N ALA A 16 3.99 -24.68 -3.55
CA ALA A 16 4.60 -24.61 -2.22
C ALA A 16 5.29 -23.26 -1.99
N ASP A 17 5.89 -22.69 -3.05
CA ASP A 17 6.45 -21.33 -3.01
C ASP A 17 5.35 -20.29 -2.80
N ILE A 18 4.19 -20.45 -3.45
CA ILE A 18 3.01 -19.59 -3.28
C ILE A 18 2.47 -19.64 -1.84
N TYR A 19 2.48 -20.80 -1.19
CA TYR A 19 2.12 -20.88 0.23
C TYR A 19 3.08 -20.08 1.10
N SER A 20 4.39 -20.26 0.87
CA SER A 20 5.42 -19.55 1.64
C SER A 20 5.35 -18.04 1.41
N PHE A 21 5.08 -17.61 0.18
CA PHE A 21 4.76 -16.23 -0.17
C PHE A 21 3.53 -15.73 0.60
N GLY A 22 2.45 -16.51 0.66
CA GLY A 22 1.24 -16.19 1.42
C GLY A 22 1.49 -15.95 2.91
N VAL A 23 2.36 -16.75 3.55
CA VAL A 23 2.73 -16.57 4.96
C VAL A 23 3.44 -15.24 5.18
N VAL A 24 4.42 -14.91 4.31
CA VAL A 24 5.10 -13.62 4.35
C VAL A 24 4.12 -12.46 4.11
N LEU A 25 3.17 -12.65 3.20
CA LEU A 25 2.15 -11.65 2.89
C LEU A 25 1.21 -11.40 4.08
N ASP A 26 0.89 -12.44 4.86
CA ASP A 26 0.05 -12.34 6.06
C ASP A 26 0.78 -11.58 7.19
N GLU A 27 2.07 -11.83 7.35
CA GLU A 27 2.92 -11.07 8.30
C GLU A 27 3.03 -9.60 7.89
N LEU A 28 3.23 -9.32 6.60
CA LEU A 28 3.24 -7.95 6.07
C LEU A 28 1.88 -7.27 6.25
N ALA A 29 0.79 -7.98 6.02
CA ALA A 29 -0.56 -7.45 6.24
C ALA A 29 -0.82 -7.14 7.71
N SER A 30 -0.33 -7.99 8.62
CA SER A 30 -0.43 -7.78 10.06
C SER A 30 0.40 -6.58 10.53
N ALA A 31 1.60 -6.41 9.96
CA ALA A 31 2.48 -5.27 10.26
C ALA A 31 1.96 -3.93 9.72
N THR A 32 1.28 -3.95 8.56
CA THR A 32 0.79 -2.74 7.88
C THR A 32 -0.68 -2.42 8.17
N GLY A 33 -1.46 -3.38 8.71
CA GLY A 33 -2.91 -3.26 8.87
C GLY A 33 -3.69 -3.37 7.56
N ASP A 34 -3.06 -3.80 6.46
CA ASP A 34 -3.67 -3.85 5.13
C ASP A 34 -4.59 -5.09 4.98
N ARG A 35 -5.91 -4.84 4.96
CA ARG A 35 -6.95 -5.88 4.84
C ARG A 35 -6.98 -6.55 3.47
N LEU A 36 -6.57 -5.85 2.41
CA LEU A 36 -6.51 -6.42 1.07
C LEU A 36 -5.32 -7.36 0.96
N LEU A 37 -4.19 -6.97 1.53
CA LEU A 37 -3.01 -7.80 1.60
C LEU A 37 -3.29 -9.08 2.42
N ALA A 38 -4.01 -8.97 3.54
CA ALA A 38 -4.48 -10.11 4.32
C ALA A 38 -5.42 -11.05 3.54
N GLN A 39 -6.28 -10.50 2.68
CA GLN A 39 -7.17 -11.30 1.84
C GLN A 39 -6.40 -12.09 0.79
N VAL A 40 -5.40 -11.47 0.15
CA VAL A 40 -4.53 -12.15 -0.81
C VAL A 40 -3.67 -13.21 -0.10
N ALA A 41 -3.15 -12.90 1.08
CA ALA A 41 -2.40 -13.84 1.91
C ALA A 41 -3.22 -15.09 2.22
N LYS A 42 -4.47 -14.91 2.67
CA LYS A 42 -5.40 -16.00 3.00
C LYS A 42 -5.69 -16.92 1.82
N GLN A 43 -5.73 -16.41 0.58
CA GLN A 43 -5.90 -17.24 -0.61
C GLN A 43 -4.67 -18.12 -0.90
N CYS A 44 -3.47 -17.63 -0.56
CA CYS A 44 -2.20 -18.31 -0.80
C CYS A 44 -1.89 -19.36 0.29
N VAL A 45 -2.32 -19.16 1.53
CA VAL A 45 -2.01 -20.03 2.69
C VAL A 45 -3.00 -21.21 2.87
N SER A 46 -3.80 -21.55 1.85
CA SER A 46 -4.71 -22.72 1.93
C SER A 46 -3.94 -24.02 2.23
N HIS A 47 -4.41 -24.85 3.16
CA HIS A 47 -3.74 -26.13 3.43
C HIS A 47 -3.83 -27.11 2.24
N ASN A 48 -4.91 -27.07 1.47
CA ASN A 48 -5.03 -27.86 0.25
C ASN A 48 -4.34 -27.12 -0.91
N PRO A 49 -3.29 -27.71 -1.55
CA PRO A 49 -2.58 -27.11 -2.68
C PRO A 49 -3.46 -26.86 -3.90
N ASP A 50 -4.49 -27.68 -4.16
CA ASP A 50 -5.39 -27.49 -5.32
C ASP A 50 -6.25 -26.23 -5.19
N LYS A 51 -6.47 -25.76 -3.96
CA LYS A 51 -7.22 -24.54 -3.67
C LYS A 51 -6.35 -23.28 -3.72
N ARG A 52 -5.03 -23.42 -3.80
CA ARG A 52 -4.10 -22.29 -3.94
C ARG A 52 -4.05 -21.83 -5.39
N PRO A 53 -3.72 -20.55 -5.63
CA PRO A 53 -3.40 -20.11 -6.98
C PRO A 53 -2.23 -20.94 -7.53
N GLN A 54 -2.37 -21.42 -8.76
CA GLN A 54 -1.36 -22.28 -9.42
C GLN A 54 -0.19 -21.46 -9.99
N SER A 55 -0.32 -20.14 -10.05
CA SER A 55 0.71 -19.23 -10.52
C SER A 55 0.57 -17.87 -9.84
N VAL A 56 1.71 -17.22 -9.61
CA VAL A 56 1.78 -15.84 -9.09
C VAL A 56 1.06 -14.86 -10.01
N ALA A 57 0.98 -15.16 -11.32
CA ALA A 57 0.24 -14.34 -12.28
C ALA A 57 -1.29 -14.34 -12.03
N MET A 58 -1.81 -15.36 -11.34
CA MET A 58 -3.23 -15.44 -10.96
C MET A 58 -3.53 -14.65 -9.68
N ILE A 59 -2.49 -14.31 -8.92
CA ILE A 59 -2.60 -13.51 -7.71
C ILE A 59 -2.78 -12.05 -8.14
N LYS A 60 -4.04 -11.60 -8.22
CA LYS A 60 -4.36 -10.19 -8.35
C LYS A 60 -4.00 -9.48 -7.05
N LEU A 61 -2.76 -9.02 -6.95
CA LEU A 61 -2.35 -8.05 -5.95
C LEU A 61 -3.00 -6.71 -6.31
N PRO A 62 -3.92 -6.16 -5.50
CA PRO A 62 -4.26 -4.75 -5.60
C PRO A 62 -2.97 -3.97 -5.36
N GLY A 63 -2.61 -3.08 -6.28
CA GLY A 63 -1.26 -2.54 -6.46
C GLY A 63 -0.50 -2.28 -5.15
N ALA A 64 0.59 -3.03 -4.96
CA ALA A 64 1.46 -3.02 -3.77
C ALA A 64 2.27 -1.71 -3.58
N ARG A 65 1.76 -0.56 -4.02
CA ARG A 65 2.45 0.74 -3.97
C ARG A 65 1.46 1.90 -3.93
N GLN A 66 0.40 1.79 -3.15
CA GLN A 66 -0.59 2.85 -3.06
C GLN A 66 -0.65 3.51 -1.68
N SER A 67 -0.66 2.78 -0.55
CA SER A 67 -0.89 3.40 0.78
C SER A 67 0.02 4.59 1.16
N ALA A 68 1.34 4.48 0.99
CA ALA A 68 2.27 5.58 1.34
C ALA A 68 2.19 6.76 0.34
N MET A 69 2.14 6.47 -0.97
CA MET A 69 2.05 7.52 -2.00
C MET A 69 0.64 8.11 -2.11
N GLU A 70 -0.42 7.38 -1.75
CA GLU A 70 -1.81 7.86 -1.65
C GLU A 70 -1.99 8.75 -0.42
N THR A 71 -1.38 8.42 0.72
CA THR A 71 -1.39 9.32 1.87
C THR A 71 -0.67 10.62 1.52
N LEU A 72 0.49 10.55 0.86
CA LEU A 72 1.22 11.74 0.41
C LEU A 72 0.47 12.50 -0.69
N THR A 73 -0.08 11.83 -1.70
CA THR A 73 -0.85 12.49 -2.76
C THR A 73 -2.17 13.04 -2.24
N ASN A 74 -2.85 12.42 -1.28
CA ASN A 74 -4.03 13.01 -0.63
C ASN A 74 -3.66 14.21 0.25
N LEU A 75 -2.51 14.19 0.92
CA LEU A 75 -1.98 15.35 1.66
C LEU A 75 -1.62 16.51 0.70
N LEU A 76 -0.95 16.22 -0.42
CA LEU A 76 -0.55 17.19 -1.45
C LEU A 76 -1.73 17.68 -2.30
N SER A 77 -2.73 16.83 -2.53
CA SER A 77 -3.95 17.13 -3.31
C SER A 77 -5.07 17.70 -2.42
N SER A 78 -4.78 17.94 -1.14
CA SER A 78 -5.70 18.63 -0.24
C SER A 78 -5.95 20.04 -0.77
N LYS A 79 -7.12 20.21 -1.40
CA LYS A 79 -7.61 21.50 -1.89
C LYS A 79 -7.59 22.56 -0.80
N ILE A 80 -7.84 22.15 0.45
CA ILE A 80 -7.83 23.01 1.64
C ILE A 80 -6.45 23.62 1.88
N LEU A 81 -5.37 22.84 1.77
CA LEU A 81 -4.00 23.34 1.94
C LEU A 81 -3.67 24.39 0.86
N THR A 82 -4.08 24.13 -0.39
CA THR A 82 -3.90 25.08 -1.49
C THR A 82 -4.67 26.38 -1.25
N TYR A 83 -5.92 26.31 -0.75
CA TYR A 83 -6.71 27.50 -0.43
C TYR A 83 -6.08 28.31 0.72
N ILE A 84 -5.60 27.65 1.78
CA ILE A 84 -4.94 28.32 2.91
C ILE A 84 -3.68 29.03 2.44
N LEU A 85 -2.82 28.35 1.69
CA LEU A 85 -1.57 28.92 1.18
C LEU A 85 -1.85 30.14 0.27
N CYS A 86 -2.81 30.01 -0.64
CA CYS A 86 -3.20 31.09 -1.54
C CYS A 86 -3.76 32.30 -0.77
N GLY A 87 -4.59 32.06 0.25
CA GLY A 87 -5.11 33.10 1.14
C GLY A 87 -3.99 33.84 1.88
N VAL A 88 -3.04 33.12 2.47
CA VAL A 88 -1.89 33.72 3.16
C VAL A 88 -1.06 34.57 2.19
N CYS A 89 -0.78 34.08 0.98
CA CYS A 89 -0.04 34.83 -0.04
C CYS A 89 -0.76 36.12 -0.44
N LEU A 90 -2.08 36.10 -0.62
CA LEU A 90 -2.86 37.30 -0.96
C LEU A 90 -2.86 38.34 0.16
N VAL A 91 -3.01 37.90 1.42
CA VAL A 91 -2.97 38.79 2.59
C VAL A 91 -1.58 39.43 2.72
N LEU A 92 -0.51 38.64 2.54
CA LEU A 92 0.86 39.17 2.60
C LEU A 92 1.10 40.19 1.50
N ALA A 93 0.68 39.91 0.26
CA ALA A 93 0.82 40.83 -0.86
C ALA A 93 0.08 42.15 -0.60
N ALA A 94 -1.15 42.09 -0.10
CA ALA A 94 -1.92 43.28 0.26
C ALA A 94 -1.23 44.09 1.36
N ALA A 95 -0.72 43.43 2.41
CA ALA A 95 -0.01 44.10 3.50
C ALA A 95 1.27 44.79 3.00
N ILE A 96 2.03 44.16 2.10
CA ILE A 96 3.22 44.76 1.49
C ILE A 96 2.85 46.00 0.67
N VAL A 97 1.80 45.93 -0.15
CA VAL A 97 1.34 47.07 -0.96
C VAL A 97 0.89 48.23 -0.08
N ILE A 98 0.14 47.95 1.00
CA ILE A 98 -0.30 48.97 1.95
C ILE A 98 0.90 49.62 2.65
N MET A 99 1.88 48.83 3.10
CA MET A 99 3.10 49.34 3.72
C MET A 99 3.92 50.23 2.76
N LEU A 100 4.04 49.82 1.50
CA LEU A 100 4.73 50.62 0.48
C LEU A 100 4.00 51.94 0.19
N ASN A 101 2.67 51.91 0.12
CA ASN A 101 1.86 53.11 -0.12
C ASN A 101 1.83 54.07 1.08
N TYR A 102 1.96 53.55 2.31
CA TYR A 102 2.02 54.38 3.52
C TYR A 102 3.40 55.01 3.75
N ASN A 103 4.46 54.37 3.24
CA ASN A 103 5.83 54.86 3.34
C ASN A 103 6.24 55.78 2.17
N SER A 104 5.33 56.04 1.23
CA SER A 104 5.54 56.92 0.06
C SER A 104 4.77 58.22 0.19
#